data_AF-A0A0D3CPK2-F1
#
_entry.id   AF-A0A0D3CPK2-F1
#
_cell.length_a   1.000
_cell.length_b   1.000
_cell.length_c   1.000
_cell.angle_alpha   90.00
_cell.angle_beta   90.00
_cell.angle_gamma   90.00
#
_symmetry.space_group_name_H-M   'P 1'
#
loop_
_entity.id
_entity.type
_entity.pdbx_description
1 polymer ?
#
loop_
_entity_poly.entity_id
_entity_poly.type
_entity_poly.pdbx_seq_one_letter_code
_entity_poly.pdbx_strand_id
1 'polypeptide(L)'
;MLRRITSSSSLSSPPLFFRLFRHSPRSNFSLSSSRTAVSVSNRHHLHRLTAPYTTLRSICSHSSSDLLSEHPPFVRIYKDGRVERLSGTETVPASLTPQNGVVSKDVVYSQKHSLSARLFLPHKARELADGSKLPLLIYIHGGAWIVESPFSPIYHSFLTEVVKAANCLAVSVQYRRAPEHPIPAAYEDSWSAIQWVFSHSDGSGPVDWINEYADFNRVILAGDSAGANMSHHMAMRTGEEKLDPRIKGVAIVHPAFWGTDPVDEHDVQDVETRRGIAEVWEKIASPNSVNGTDDPLFNVVGSDSDLSGLGCEKVLVAVARKDVFGRQGLGYAAKLKKSGWKGDVEVIEEGDEDHCFHLLNPDSENAPKFLKKFVDFITS
;
A
#
# COMPACT_ATOMS: atom_id res chain seq x y z
N MET A 1 52.10 -31.96 8.68
CA MET A 1 51.07 -32.49 9.60
C MET A 1 49.97 -31.43 9.74
N LEU A 2 48.82 -31.63 9.10
CA LEU A 2 47.63 -30.80 9.26
C LEU A 2 47.06 -30.96 10.67
N ARG A 3 46.63 -29.87 11.34
CA ARG A 3 45.43 -29.88 12.21
C ARG A 3 44.67 -28.54 12.21
N ARG A 4 43.49 -28.64 11.59
CA ARG A 4 42.21 -27.93 11.73
C ARG A 4 42.08 -26.82 12.79
N ILE A 5 41.64 -25.66 12.33
CA ILE A 5 40.87 -24.67 13.11
C ILE A 5 39.40 -24.84 12.74
N THR A 6 38.55 -25.07 13.74
CA THR A 6 37.09 -25.18 13.62
C THR A 6 36.45 -23.79 13.56
N SER A 7 35.68 -23.51 12.51
CA SER A 7 34.85 -22.31 12.41
C SER A 7 33.51 -22.54 13.14
N SER A 8 33.25 -21.79 14.20
CA SER A 8 31.91 -21.66 14.77
C SER A 8 31.11 -20.66 13.94
N SER A 9 30.07 -21.13 13.25
CA SER A 9 29.09 -20.32 12.56
C SER A 9 28.21 -19.57 13.57
N SER A 10 28.45 -18.28 13.76
CA SER A 10 27.50 -17.39 14.44
C SER A 10 26.37 -17.06 13.48
N LEU A 11 25.16 -17.53 13.78
CA LEU A 11 23.92 -17.08 13.16
C LEU A 11 23.76 -15.57 13.40
N SER A 12 24.02 -14.77 12.38
CA SER A 12 23.72 -13.34 12.39
C SER A 12 22.21 -13.13 12.41
N SER A 13 21.73 -12.32 13.34
CA SER A 13 20.32 -11.86 13.34
C SER A 13 20.00 -11.11 12.05
N PRO A 14 18.78 -11.22 11.50
CA PRO A 14 18.41 -10.47 10.29
C PRO A 14 18.37 -8.95 10.58
N PRO A 15 18.71 -8.10 9.59
CA PRO A 15 18.66 -6.64 9.69
C PRO A 15 17.32 -6.11 10.22
N LEU A 16 17.34 -4.95 10.88
CA LEU A 16 16.19 -4.34 11.58
C LEU A 16 14.93 -4.27 10.69
N PHE A 17 15.09 -3.94 9.41
CA PHE A 17 14.03 -3.88 8.40
C PHE A 17 13.21 -5.18 8.27
N PHE A 18 13.86 -6.35 8.43
CA PHE A 18 13.21 -7.66 8.30
C PHE A 18 12.51 -8.14 9.57
N ARG A 19 12.79 -7.52 10.73
CA ARG A 19 12.00 -7.76 11.95
C ARG A 19 10.61 -7.11 11.87
N LEU A 20 10.46 -6.05 11.06
CA LEU A 20 9.25 -5.23 10.95
C LEU A 20 8.03 -5.99 10.39
N PHE A 21 8.25 -7.05 9.61
CA PHE A 21 7.17 -7.82 8.98
C PHE A 21 6.96 -9.21 9.61
N ARG A 22 7.61 -9.50 10.74
CA ARG A 22 7.59 -10.84 11.37
C ARG A 22 6.44 -11.07 12.36
N HIS A 23 5.56 -10.10 12.60
CA HIS A 23 4.50 -10.22 13.60
C HIS A 23 3.11 -10.15 12.97
N SER A 24 2.62 -11.31 12.48
CA SER A 24 1.18 -11.56 12.41
C SER A 24 0.71 -12.14 13.75
N PRO A 25 -0.40 -11.66 14.35
CA PRO A 25 -0.96 -12.26 15.55
C PRO A 25 -1.53 -13.64 15.21
N ARG A 26 -1.00 -14.69 15.85
CA ARG A 26 -1.63 -16.02 15.82
C ARG A 26 -2.92 -15.98 16.65
N SER A 27 -4.08 -15.95 16.00
CA SER A 27 -5.35 -16.23 16.67
C SER A 27 -5.44 -17.72 17.00
N ASN A 28 -5.23 -18.09 18.27
CA ASN A 28 -5.51 -19.43 18.78
C ASN A 28 -7.02 -19.58 19.04
N PHE A 29 -7.75 -20.25 18.14
CA PHE A 29 -9.05 -20.83 18.48
C PHE A 29 -8.86 -22.33 18.71
N SER A 30 -8.98 -22.76 19.98
CA SER A 30 -9.05 -24.18 20.34
C SER A 30 -10.51 -24.63 20.22
N LEU A 31 -10.80 -25.60 19.37
CA LEU A 31 -12.07 -26.32 19.35
C LEU A 31 -11.86 -27.69 19.99
N SER A 32 -12.40 -27.88 21.20
CA SER A 32 -12.50 -29.19 21.83
C SER A 32 -13.55 -30.03 21.10
N SER A 33 -13.16 -31.21 20.62
CA SER A 33 -14.09 -32.19 20.06
C SER A 33 -14.60 -33.13 21.15
N SER A 34 -15.90 -33.11 21.43
CA SER A 34 -16.58 -34.17 22.17
C SER A 34 -17.27 -35.11 21.18
N ARG A 35 -16.82 -36.37 21.13
CA ARG A 35 -17.45 -37.45 20.38
C ARG A 35 -18.75 -37.87 21.08
N THR A 36 -19.82 -38.04 20.31
CA THR A 36 -20.87 -38.99 20.67
C THR A 36 -21.43 -39.61 19.39
N ALA A 37 -21.30 -40.92 19.29
CA ALA A 37 -21.82 -41.72 18.20
C ALA A 37 -23.27 -42.10 18.49
N VAL A 38 -24.14 -42.01 17.48
CA VAL A 38 -25.44 -42.69 17.47
C VAL A 38 -25.60 -43.37 16.12
N SER A 39 -25.85 -44.68 16.18
CA SER A 39 -26.13 -45.59 15.07
C SER A 39 -27.64 -45.72 14.90
N VAL A 40 -28.15 -45.62 13.67
CA VAL A 40 -29.42 -46.26 13.26
C VAL A 40 -29.33 -46.62 11.77
N SER A 41 -29.67 -47.87 11.44
CA SER A 41 -29.81 -48.39 10.07
C SER A 41 -31.26 -48.35 9.59
N ASN A 42 -31.52 -48.05 8.30
CA ASN A 42 -32.22 -48.96 7.38
C ASN A 42 -32.35 -48.42 5.94
N ARG A 43 -32.59 -49.39 5.04
CA ARG A 43 -32.51 -49.40 3.56
C ARG A 43 -33.57 -48.56 2.83
N HIS A 44 -33.26 -48.13 1.58
CA HIS A 44 -34.01 -48.49 0.34
C HIS A 44 -33.32 -47.97 -0.95
N HIS A 45 -33.82 -48.43 -2.10
CA HIS A 45 -33.16 -48.71 -3.39
C HIS A 45 -32.94 -47.56 -4.41
N LEU A 46 -32.00 -47.83 -5.34
CA LEU A 46 -31.97 -47.53 -6.80
C LEU A 46 -31.84 -46.08 -7.31
N HIS A 47 -30.66 -45.69 -7.85
CA HIS A 47 -30.31 -45.72 -9.29
C HIS A 47 -28.96 -45.02 -9.59
N ARG A 48 -28.09 -45.71 -10.36
CA ARG A 48 -27.17 -45.23 -11.42
C ARG A 48 -26.58 -43.80 -11.33
N LEU A 49 -25.24 -43.69 -11.22
CA LEU A 49 -24.30 -43.26 -12.29
C LEU A 49 -22.93 -42.80 -11.75
N THR A 50 -21.89 -43.16 -12.51
CA THR A 50 -20.58 -42.49 -12.67
C THR A 50 -19.54 -42.55 -11.55
N ALA A 51 -18.32 -42.89 -11.99
CA ALA A 51 -17.11 -43.13 -11.22
C ALA A 51 -16.63 -41.89 -10.44
N PRO A 52 -15.94 -42.07 -9.30
CA PRO A 52 -15.30 -40.96 -8.61
C PRO A 52 -14.01 -40.57 -9.35
N TYR A 53 -13.99 -39.35 -9.89
CA TYR A 53 -12.74 -38.66 -10.25
C TYR A 53 -12.01 -38.30 -8.96
N THR A 54 -11.09 -39.18 -8.55
CA THR A 54 -10.04 -38.84 -7.59
C THR A 54 -9.15 -37.76 -8.21
N THR A 55 -9.37 -36.50 -7.83
CA THR A 55 -8.41 -35.43 -8.12
C THR A 55 -7.21 -35.64 -7.20
N LEU A 56 -6.17 -36.28 -7.73
CA LEU A 56 -4.85 -36.25 -7.12
C LEU A 56 -4.39 -34.79 -7.07
N ARG A 57 -4.47 -34.17 -5.89
CA ARG A 57 -3.65 -32.98 -5.61
C ARG A 57 -2.21 -33.44 -5.64
N SER A 58 -1.52 -33.16 -6.74
CA SER A 58 -0.07 -33.22 -6.79
C SER A 58 0.46 -32.19 -5.80
N ILE A 59 0.80 -32.65 -4.59
CA ILE A 59 1.66 -31.88 -3.70
C ILE A 59 3.05 -32.01 -4.31
N CYS A 60 3.39 -31.11 -5.24
CA CYS A 60 4.77 -30.96 -5.66
C CYS A 60 5.56 -30.52 -4.43
N SER A 61 6.33 -31.43 -3.85
CA SER A 61 7.40 -31.12 -2.93
C SER A 61 8.46 -30.35 -3.72
N HIS A 62 8.40 -29.02 -3.67
CA HIS A 62 9.34 -28.19 -4.40
C HIS A 62 10.71 -28.29 -3.73
N SER A 63 11.71 -28.71 -4.52
CA SER A 63 13.08 -28.80 -4.04
C SER A 63 13.67 -27.40 -3.90
N SER A 64 14.58 -27.20 -2.94
CA SER A 64 15.39 -25.96 -2.82
C SER A 64 16.20 -25.63 -4.08
N SER A 65 16.28 -26.53 -5.06
CA SER A 65 17.12 -26.36 -6.26
C SER A 65 16.50 -25.47 -7.36
N ASP A 66 15.21 -25.15 -7.26
CA ASP A 66 14.46 -24.35 -8.25
C ASP A 66 14.33 -22.86 -7.89
N LEU A 67 14.73 -22.49 -6.68
CA LEU A 67 14.71 -21.11 -6.18
C LEU A 67 15.84 -20.30 -6.84
N LEU A 68 15.52 -19.15 -7.42
CA LEU A 68 16.49 -18.20 -7.99
C LEU A 68 16.97 -17.22 -6.91
N SER A 69 16.03 -16.58 -6.21
CA SER A 69 16.32 -15.71 -5.06
C SER A 69 15.16 -15.69 -4.07
N GLU A 70 15.47 -15.36 -2.81
CA GLU A 70 14.47 -15.13 -1.77
C GLU A 70 14.75 -13.79 -1.10
N HIS A 71 13.69 -13.00 -0.96
CA HIS A 71 13.71 -11.67 -0.38
C HIS A 71 12.59 -11.61 0.66
N PRO A 72 12.75 -12.31 1.80
CA PRO A 72 11.74 -12.31 2.84
C PRO A 72 11.67 -10.89 3.43
N PRO A 73 10.50 -10.37 3.82
CA PRO A 73 9.20 -11.03 3.93
C PRO A 73 8.37 -11.00 2.63
N PHE A 74 8.91 -10.49 1.53
CA PHE A 74 8.09 -10.11 0.38
C PHE A 74 7.88 -11.26 -0.58
N VAL A 75 8.96 -11.80 -1.16
CA VAL A 75 8.85 -12.71 -2.30
C VAL A 75 9.93 -13.78 -2.34
N ARG A 76 9.60 -14.91 -2.97
CA ARG A 76 10.53 -15.85 -3.60
C ARG A 76 10.37 -15.79 -5.10
N ILE A 77 11.50 -15.79 -5.81
CA ILE A 77 11.56 -15.81 -7.27
C ILE A 77 12.18 -17.15 -7.68
N TYR A 78 11.51 -17.87 -8.57
CA TYR A 78 11.95 -19.18 -9.06
C TYR A 78 12.60 -19.05 -10.44
N LYS A 79 13.44 -20.02 -10.80
CA LYS A 79 14.18 -20.04 -12.08
C LYS A 79 13.28 -20.07 -13.31
N ASP A 80 12.04 -20.54 -13.17
CA ASP A 80 11.02 -20.58 -14.22
C ASP A 80 10.24 -19.26 -14.37
N GLY A 81 10.60 -18.23 -13.61
CA GLY A 81 9.94 -16.92 -13.62
C GLY A 81 8.73 -16.81 -12.69
N ARG A 82 8.34 -17.89 -11.99
CA ARG A 82 7.27 -17.83 -10.99
C ARG A 82 7.69 -16.95 -9.81
N VAL A 83 6.73 -16.18 -9.30
CA VAL A 83 6.88 -15.35 -8.10
C VAL A 83 5.91 -15.88 -7.04
N GLU A 84 6.42 -16.23 -5.86
CA GLU A 84 5.62 -16.51 -4.68
C GLU A 84 5.72 -15.29 -3.74
N ARG A 85 4.60 -14.59 -3.51
CA ARG A 85 4.52 -13.57 -2.46
C ARG A 85 4.32 -14.24 -1.10
N LEU A 86 5.18 -13.90 -0.15
CA LEU A 86 5.21 -14.48 1.20
C LEU A 86 4.34 -13.70 2.20
N SER A 87 3.93 -12.49 1.85
CA SER A 87 3.07 -11.60 2.65
C SER A 87 2.20 -10.72 1.75
N GLY A 88 1.18 -10.08 2.34
CA GLY A 88 0.31 -9.12 1.66
C GLY A 88 -0.48 -9.68 0.47
N THR A 89 -0.84 -10.95 0.53
CA THR A 89 -1.68 -11.64 -0.47
C THR A 89 -3.12 -11.84 -0.03
N GLU A 90 -3.42 -11.63 1.25
CA GLU A 90 -4.77 -11.76 1.78
C GLU A 90 -5.70 -10.72 1.15
N THR A 91 -6.95 -11.10 0.92
CA THR A 91 -7.96 -10.21 0.35
C THR A 91 -9.29 -10.38 1.07
N VAL A 92 -10.03 -9.29 1.24
CA VAL A 92 -11.43 -9.30 1.67
C VAL A 92 -12.32 -8.91 0.49
N PRO A 93 -13.53 -9.50 0.33
CA PRO A 93 -14.45 -9.12 -0.72
C PRO A 93 -15.03 -7.72 -0.46
N ALA A 94 -15.39 -7.01 -1.53
CA ALA A 94 -16.19 -5.80 -1.38
C ALA A 94 -17.62 -6.15 -0.91
N SER A 95 -18.30 -5.21 -0.25
CA SER A 95 -19.63 -5.46 0.32
C SER A 95 -20.55 -4.26 0.20
N LEU A 96 -21.72 -4.47 -0.41
CA LEU A 96 -22.82 -3.50 -0.37
C LEU A 96 -23.64 -3.58 0.93
N THR A 97 -23.39 -4.59 1.77
CA THR A 97 -23.87 -4.63 3.15
C THR A 97 -22.95 -3.76 4.00
N PRO A 98 -23.49 -2.76 4.74
CA PRO A 98 -22.66 -1.82 5.49
C PRO A 98 -21.78 -2.51 6.53
N GLN A 99 -20.49 -2.22 6.48
CA GLN A 99 -19.52 -2.54 7.52
C GLN A 99 -19.09 -1.24 8.17
N ASN A 100 -19.35 -1.11 9.48
CA ASN A 100 -19.12 0.14 10.23
C ASN A 100 -19.74 1.40 9.58
N GLY A 101 -20.88 1.25 8.90
CA GLY A 101 -21.56 2.36 8.22
C GLY A 101 -20.98 2.72 6.85
N VAL A 102 -20.09 1.90 6.29
CA VAL A 102 -19.48 2.08 4.96
C VAL A 102 -19.80 0.87 4.08
N VAL A 103 -20.02 1.12 2.79
CA VAL A 103 -20.15 0.09 1.76
C VAL A 103 -19.00 0.20 0.77
N SER A 104 -18.64 -0.92 0.13
CA SER A 104 -17.58 -0.95 -0.86
C SER A 104 -17.95 -1.72 -2.12
N LYS A 105 -17.30 -1.37 -3.24
CA LYS A 105 -17.41 -2.11 -4.51
C LYS A 105 -16.09 -2.06 -5.28
N ASP A 106 -15.81 -3.10 -6.05
CA ASP A 106 -14.63 -3.16 -6.93
C ASP A 106 -15.02 -2.74 -8.35
N VAL A 107 -14.19 -1.93 -9.00
CA VAL A 107 -14.42 -1.40 -10.35
C VAL A 107 -13.16 -1.51 -11.20
N VAL A 108 -13.30 -1.77 -12.50
CA VAL A 108 -12.16 -1.85 -13.43
C VAL A 108 -11.93 -0.48 -14.04
N TYR A 109 -10.72 0.07 -13.87
CA TYR A 109 -10.34 1.36 -14.45
C TYR A 109 -9.48 1.21 -15.71
N SER A 110 -8.84 0.06 -15.91
CA SER A 110 -8.09 -0.24 -17.14
C SER A 110 -8.32 -1.67 -17.60
N GLN A 111 -9.08 -1.84 -18.68
CA GLN A 111 -9.29 -3.14 -19.32
C GLN A 111 -7.98 -3.70 -19.89
N LYS A 112 -7.14 -2.84 -20.48
CA LYS A 112 -5.87 -3.20 -21.11
C LYS A 112 -4.93 -3.95 -20.15
N HIS A 113 -4.88 -3.51 -18.89
CA HIS A 113 -4.01 -4.08 -17.86
C HIS A 113 -4.78 -4.86 -16.79
N SER A 114 -6.11 -5.02 -16.95
CA SER A 114 -7.00 -5.63 -15.96
C SER A 114 -6.83 -5.01 -14.55
N LEU A 115 -6.66 -3.69 -14.50
CA LEU A 115 -6.47 -2.96 -13.25
C LEU A 115 -7.80 -2.47 -12.69
N SER A 116 -7.92 -2.56 -11.38
CA SER A 116 -9.13 -2.24 -10.66
C SER A 116 -8.89 -1.32 -9.47
N ALA A 117 -9.96 -0.76 -8.94
CA ALA A 117 -9.93 0.04 -7.73
C ALA A 117 -11.06 -0.42 -6.82
N ARG A 118 -10.85 -0.30 -5.50
CA ARG A 118 -11.92 -0.47 -4.53
C ARG A 118 -12.47 0.90 -4.14
N LEU A 119 -13.77 1.08 -4.33
CA LEU A 119 -14.50 2.25 -3.88
C LEU A 119 -15.08 2.01 -2.50
N PHE A 120 -15.09 3.05 -1.67
CA PHE A 120 -15.70 3.06 -0.34
C PHE A 120 -16.60 4.29 -0.22
N LEU A 121 -17.85 4.08 0.20
CA LEU A 121 -18.86 5.12 0.30
C LEU A 121 -19.57 5.03 1.66
N PRO A 122 -19.79 6.16 2.37
CA PRO A 122 -20.65 6.17 3.56
C PRO A 122 -22.04 5.65 3.19
N HIS A 123 -22.57 4.66 3.92
CA HIS A 123 -23.85 4.03 3.57
C HIS A 123 -25.00 5.05 3.48
N LYS A 124 -24.99 6.02 4.41
CA LYS A 124 -25.97 7.11 4.48
C LYS A 124 -25.90 8.07 3.29
N ALA A 125 -24.77 8.13 2.56
CA ALA A 125 -24.68 8.98 1.37
C ALA A 125 -25.68 8.57 0.29
N ARG A 126 -26.07 7.29 0.25
CA ARG A 126 -27.09 6.75 -0.66
C ARG A 126 -28.51 7.20 -0.32
N GLU A 127 -28.70 7.76 0.87
CA GLU A 127 -29.99 8.25 1.39
C GLU A 127 -30.07 9.79 1.35
N LEU A 128 -28.97 10.49 1.03
CA LEU A 128 -28.96 11.94 0.92
C LEU A 128 -29.82 12.40 -0.26
N ALA A 129 -30.58 13.48 -0.06
CA ALA A 129 -31.32 14.14 -1.12
C ALA A 129 -30.36 14.65 -2.21
N ASP A 130 -30.84 14.58 -3.46
CA ASP A 130 -30.18 14.96 -4.70
C ASP A 130 -29.26 16.20 -4.56
N GLY A 131 -27.95 15.99 -4.80
CA GLY A 131 -26.98 17.07 -5.05
C GLY A 131 -25.82 17.20 -4.06
N SER A 132 -25.82 16.51 -2.92
CA SER A 132 -24.73 16.64 -1.93
C SER A 132 -23.48 15.83 -2.30
N LYS A 133 -22.41 16.53 -2.72
CA LYS A 133 -21.10 15.94 -3.06
C LYS A 133 -20.20 15.78 -1.83
N LEU A 134 -19.40 14.73 -1.82
CA LEU A 134 -18.45 14.35 -0.76
C LEU A 134 -17.01 14.68 -1.20
N PRO A 135 -16.10 15.02 -0.27
CA PRO A 135 -14.67 15.03 -0.56
C PRO A 135 -14.23 13.71 -1.21
N LEU A 136 -13.31 13.79 -2.16
CA LEU A 136 -12.80 12.65 -2.90
C LEU A 136 -11.39 12.31 -2.43
N LEU A 137 -11.21 11.13 -1.85
CA LEU A 137 -9.90 10.59 -1.49
C LEU A 137 -9.45 9.57 -2.55
N ILE A 138 -8.34 9.82 -3.23
CA ILE A 138 -7.64 8.82 -4.04
C ILE A 138 -6.51 8.28 -3.18
N TYR A 139 -6.50 6.97 -2.90
CA TYR A 139 -5.52 6.32 -2.03
C TYR A 139 -4.67 5.32 -2.81
N ILE A 140 -3.35 5.49 -2.77
CA ILE A 140 -2.36 4.57 -3.33
C ILE A 140 -1.72 3.80 -2.18
N HIS A 141 -1.84 2.47 -2.19
CA HIS A 141 -1.34 1.65 -1.09
C HIS A 141 0.19 1.53 -1.08
N GLY A 142 0.76 1.29 0.12
CA GLY A 142 2.16 0.94 0.31
C GLY A 142 2.49 -0.53 0.00
N GLY A 143 3.56 -1.06 0.61
CA GLY A 143 4.01 -2.46 0.39
C GLY A 143 5.23 -2.59 -0.52
N ALA A 144 6.13 -1.59 -0.48
CA ALA A 144 7.41 -1.58 -1.20
C ALA A 144 7.29 -1.89 -2.70
N TRP A 145 6.18 -1.48 -3.35
CA TRP A 145 5.82 -1.80 -4.73
C TRP A 145 5.65 -3.30 -5.06
N ILE A 146 5.77 -4.19 -4.07
CA ILE A 146 5.87 -5.65 -4.26
C ILE A 146 4.64 -6.37 -3.71
N VAL A 147 4.14 -5.97 -2.53
CA VAL A 147 3.06 -6.66 -1.80
C VAL A 147 1.85 -5.75 -1.60
N GLU A 148 0.80 -6.33 -0.99
CA GLU A 148 -0.48 -5.70 -0.69
C GLU A 148 -1.30 -5.31 -1.93
N SER A 149 -2.54 -4.89 -1.67
CA SER A 149 -3.51 -4.47 -2.68
C SER A 149 -4.60 -3.61 -2.01
N PRO A 150 -5.42 -2.88 -2.79
CA PRO A 150 -6.63 -2.22 -2.25
C PRO A 150 -7.65 -3.21 -1.65
N PHE A 151 -7.46 -4.52 -1.88
CA PHE A 151 -8.33 -5.57 -1.37
C PHE A 151 -7.82 -6.19 -0.07
N SER A 152 -6.63 -5.81 0.39
CA SER A 152 -6.05 -6.35 1.63
C SER A 152 -6.89 -5.99 2.86
N PRO A 153 -6.90 -6.84 3.90
CA PRO A 153 -7.62 -6.55 5.15
C PRO A 153 -7.17 -5.23 5.81
N ILE A 154 -5.87 -4.92 5.80
CA ILE A 154 -5.31 -3.75 6.48
C ILE A 154 -5.73 -2.44 5.79
N TYR A 155 -5.63 -2.36 4.46
CA TYR A 155 -6.07 -1.18 3.71
C TYR A 155 -7.59 -1.06 3.70
N HIS A 156 -8.32 -2.18 3.59
CA HIS A 156 -9.78 -2.17 3.65
C HIS A 156 -10.29 -1.64 4.99
N SER A 157 -9.72 -2.09 6.10
CA SER A 157 -10.12 -1.65 7.44
C SER A 157 -9.79 -0.18 7.66
N PHE A 158 -8.58 0.26 7.30
CA PHE A 158 -8.17 1.65 7.43
C PHE A 158 -9.06 2.60 6.61
N LEU A 159 -9.29 2.29 5.33
CA LEU A 159 -10.13 3.14 4.48
C LEU A 159 -11.61 3.13 4.90
N THR A 160 -12.09 2.04 5.50
CA THR A 160 -13.43 2.00 6.12
C THR A 160 -13.52 3.01 7.27
N GLU A 161 -12.54 3.06 8.17
CA GLU A 161 -12.52 4.04 9.27
C GLU A 161 -12.36 5.49 8.77
N VAL A 162 -11.48 5.72 7.78
CA VAL A 162 -11.30 7.04 7.17
C VAL A 162 -12.60 7.53 6.53
N VAL A 163 -13.26 6.71 5.72
CA VAL A 163 -14.50 7.09 5.02
C VAL A 163 -15.63 7.36 5.99
N LYS A 164 -15.74 6.55 7.04
CA LYS A 164 -16.70 6.78 8.12
C LYS A 164 -16.45 8.11 8.82
N ALA A 165 -15.20 8.42 9.17
CA ALA A 165 -14.85 9.59 9.96
C ALA A 165 -14.85 10.89 9.15
N ALA A 166 -14.32 10.88 7.92
CA ALA A 166 -14.23 12.04 7.03
C ALA A 166 -15.50 12.27 6.21
N ASN A 167 -16.44 11.32 6.18
CA ASN A 167 -17.62 11.35 5.31
C ASN A 167 -17.23 11.65 3.85
N CYS A 168 -16.25 10.92 3.33
CA CYS A 168 -15.68 11.09 1.99
C CYS A 168 -15.94 9.88 1.10
N LEU A 169 -15.88 10.05 -0.22
CA LEU A 169 -15.77 8.94 -1.16
C LEU A 169 -14.27 8.59 -1.30
N ALA A 170 -13.89 7.33 -1.08
CA ALA A 170 -12.51 6.89 -1.30
C ALA A 170 -12.38 5.94 -2.51
N VAL A 171 -11.31 6.12 -3.28
CA VAL A 171 -10.88 5.29 -4.41
C VAL A 171 -9.51 4.70 -4.06
N SER A 172 -9.46 3.42 -3.70
CA SER A 172 -8.22 2.70 -3.40
C SER A 172 -7.69 2.02 -4.67
N VAL A 173 -6.54 2.47 -5.15
CA VAL A 173 -6.00 2.11 -6.47
C VAL A 173 -5.20 0.81 -6.39
N GLN A 174 -5.49 -0.14 -7.28
CA GLN A 174 -4.60 -1.27 -7.55
C GLN A 174 -3.61 -0.88 -8.63
N TYR A 175 -2.32 -1.09 -8.39
CA TYR A 175 -1.28 -0.96 -9.41
C TYR A 175 -0.58 -2.30 -9.64
N ARG A 176 0.05 -2.47 -10.81
CA ARG A 176 0.90 -3.65 -11.09
C ARG A 176 2.13 -3.61 -10.20
N ARG A 177 2.47 -4.75 -9.61
CA ARG A 177 3.54 -4.88 -8.61
C ARG A 177 4.77 -5.55 -9.19
N ALA A 178 5.91 -5.17 -8.64
CA ALA A 178 7.16 -5.87 -8.84
C ALA A 178 7.15 -7.25 -8.15
N PRO A 179 8.00 -8.19 -8.58
CA PRO A 179 8.91 -8.11 -9.73
C PRO A 179 8.28 -8.45 -11.09
N GLU A 180 7.03 -8.91 -11.16
CA GLU A 180 6.35 -9.22 -12.44
C GLU A 180 6.21 -7.99 -13.33
N HIS A 181 6.00 -6.84 -12.70
CA HIS A 181 5.94 -5.53 -13.34
C HIS A 181 6.80 -4.53 -12.57
N PRO A 182 8.10 -4.46 -12.87
CA PRO A 182 9.00 -3.48 -12.27
C PRO A 182 8.55 -2.03 -12.47
N ILE A 183 9.08 -1.14 -11.64
CA ILE A 183 9.04 0.30 -11.88
C ILE A 183 9.57 0.59 -13.29
N PRO A 184 8.87 1.44 -14.08
CA PRO A 184 7.85 2.42 -13.67
C PRO A 184 6.38 1.98 -13.74
N ALA A 185 6.05 0.69 -13.91
CA ALA A 185 4.67 0.24 -14.14
C ALA A 185 3.67 0.74 -13.07
N ALA A 186 4.06 0.72 -11.79
CA ALA A 186 3.21 1.18 -10.69
C ALA A 186 2.88 2.69 -10.78
N TYR A 187 3.81 3.51 -11.26
CA TYR A 187 3.62 4.95 -11.45
C TYR A 187 2.71 5.24 -12.65
N GLU A 188 2.89 4.51 -13.76
CA GLU A 188 2.02 4.59 -14.93
C GLU A 188 0.58 4.21 -14.58
N ASP A 189 0.42 3.13 -13.80
CA ASP A 189 -0.88 2.63 -13.38
C ASP A 189 -1.60 3.59 -12.42
N SER A 190 -0.85 4.20 -11.50
CA SER A 190 -1.35 5.22 -10.59
C SER A 190 -1.79 6.48 -11.34
N TRP A 191 -1.01 6.90 -12.35
CA TRP A 191 -1.38 8.02 -13.20
C TRP A 191 -2.64 7.72 -14.01
N SER A 192 -2.69 6.54 -14.62
CA SER A 192 -3.86 6.08 -15.38
C SER A 192 -5.12 6.02 -14.50
N ALA A 193 -4.99 5.63 -13.23
CA ALA A 193 -6.09 5.65 -12.28
C ALA A 193 -6.58 7.08 -11.98
N ILE A 194 -5.67 8.03 -11.73
CA ILE A 194 -6.04 9.43 -11.49
C ILE A 194 -6.76 10.03 -12.70
N GLN A 195 -6.23 9.82 -13.91
CA GLN A 195 -6.88 10.27 -15.14
C GLN A 195 -8.27 9.66 -15.31
N TRP A 196 -8.41 8.36 -15.03
CA TRP A 196 -9.69 7.68 -15.06
C TRP A 196 -10.69 8.23 -14.02
N VAL A 197 -10.23 8.53 -12.80
CA VAL A 197 -11.09 9.17 -11.79
C VAL A 197 -11.54 10.54 -12.29
N PHE A 198 -10.64 11.34 -12.85
CA PHE A 198 -10.95 12.70 -13.33
C PHE A 198 -11.84 12.73 -14.57
N SER A 199 -11.89 11.65 -15.36
CA SER A 199 -12.84 11.53 -16.47
C SER A 199 -14.30 11.41 -16.02
N HIS A 200 -14.58 11.33 -14.72
CA HIS A 200 -15.94 11.36 -14.16
C HIS A 200 -16.39 12.78 -13.75
N SER A 201 -15.53 13.79 -13.94
CA SER A 201 -15.74 15.15 -13.41
C SER A 201 -16.95 15.89 -13.99
N ASP A 202 -17.38 15.54 -15.20
CA ASP A 202 -18.59 16.04 -15.83
C ASP A 202 -19.83 15.17 -15.56
N GLY A 203 -19.70 14.14 -14.72
CA GLY A 203 -20.75 13.18 -14.38
C GLY A 203 -21.03 12.12 -15.45
N SER A 204 -20.19 12.02 -16.50
CA SER A 204 -20.38 11.09 -17.61
C SER A 204 -19.51 9.83 -17.56
N GLY A 205 -18.72 9.65 -16.50
CA GLY A 205 -17.81 8.53 -16.37
C GLY A 205 -18.53 7.18 -16.20
N PRO A 206 -17.83 6.05 -16.35
CA PRO A 206 -18.45 4.71 -16.31
C PRO A 206 -18.89 4.25 -14.92
N VAL A 207 -18.60 4.99 -13.84
CA VAL A 207 -18.92 4.58 -12.48
C VAL A 207 -19.77 5.61 -11.74
N ASP A 208 -21.04 5.23 -11.53
CA ASP A 208 -22.07 6.06 -10.91
C ASP A 208 -21.67 6.65 -9.56
N TRP A 209 -20.96 5.91 -8.72
CA TRP A 209 -20.57 6.43 -7.40
C TRP A 209 -19.65 7.65 -7.49
N ILE A 210 -18.75 7.68 -8.48
CA ILE A 210 -17.86 8.81 -8.67
C ILE A 210 -18.65 9.97 -9.29
N ASN A 211 -19.48 9.69 -10.31
CA ASN A 211 -20.33 10.71 -10.95
C ASN A 211 -21.27 11.38 -9.95
N GLU A 212 -21.95 10.59 -9.11
CA GLU A 212 -23.01 11.03 -8.20
C GLU A 212 -22.45 11.68 -6.95
N TYR A 213 -21.41 11.11 -6.31
CA TYR A 213 -21.00 11.53 -4.97
C TYR A 213 -19.67 12.27 -4.90
N ALA A 214 -18.80 12.25 -5.93
CA ALA A 214 -17.49 12.91 -5.83
C ALA A 214 -17.60 14.44 -5.97
N ASP A 215 -16.93 15.15 -5.07
CA ASP A 215 -16.65 16.58 -5.21
C ASP A 215 -15.24 16.79 -5.79
N PHE A 216 -15.17 17.06 -7.09
CA PHE A 216 -13.91 17.32 -7.78
C PHE A 216 -13.24 18.65 -7.42
N ASN A 217 -13.89 19.51 -6.62
CA ASN A 217 -13.24 20.67 -6.02
C ASN A 217 -12.55 20.36 -4.69
N ARG A 218 -12.72 19.15 -4.15
CA ARG A 218 -12.16 18.68 -2.86
C ARG A 218 -11.48 17.31 -3.04
N VAL A 219 -10.53 17.24 -3.97
CA VAL A 219 -9.74 16.03 -4.26
C VAL A 219 -8.50 15.98 -3.38
N ILE A 220 -8.35 14.90 -2.63
CA ILE A 220 -7.16 14.57 -1.85
C ILE A 220 -6.51 13.33 -2.45
N LEU A 221 -5.21 13.43 -2.75
CA LEU A 221 -4.39 12.27 -3.06
C LEU A 221 -3.65 11.85 -1.79
N ALA A 222 -3.59 10.57 -1.49
CA ALA A 222 -2.86 10.06 -0.36
C ALA A 222 -2.24 8.72 -0.65
N GLY A 223 -1.21 8.41 0.11
CA GLY A 223 -0.69 7.06 0.20
C GLY A 223 0.27 6.94 1.35
N ASP A 224 0.61 5.70 1.68
CA ASP A 224 1.60 5.35 2.69
C ASP A 224 2.82 4.65 2.06
N SER A 225 4.00 4.79 2.64
CA SER A 225 5.19 4.05 2.19
C SER A 225 5.47 4.27 0.69
N ALA A 226 5.55 3.20 -0.10
CA ALA A 226 5.63 3.25 -1.57
C ALA A 226 4.48 4.05 -2.22
N GLY A 227 3.27 3.99 -1.64
CA GLY A 227 2.10 4.75 -2.06
C GLY A 227 2.23 6.25 -1.83
N ALA A 228 2.87 6.66 -0.72
CA ALA A 228 3.20 8.06 -0.46
C ALA A 228 4.24 8.58 -1.47
N ASN A 229 5.23 7.75 -1.80
CA ASN A 229 6.20 8.05 -2.83
C ASN A 229 5.52 8.27 -4.19
N MET A 230 4.68 7.32 -4.63
CA MET A 230 3.91 7.49 -5.87
C MET A 230 3.00 8.71 -5.82
N SER A 231 2.36 8.99 -4.67
CA SER A 231 1.52 10.17 -4.49
C SER A 231 2.27 11.48 -4.71
N HIS A 232 3.51 11.57 -4.24
CA HIS A 232 4.39 12.71 -4.52
C HIS A 232 4.61 12.88 -6.03
N HIS A 233 5.01 11.82 -6.74
CA HIS A 233 5.29 11.88 -8.18
C HIS A 233 4.04 12.19 -9.01
N MET A 234 2.89 11.63 -8.63
CA MET A 234 1.63 11.98 -9.28
C MET A 234 1.29 13.45 -9.09
N ALA A 235 1.52 14.00 -7.89
CA ALA A 235 1.29 15.42 -7.61
C ALA A 235 2.25 16.35 -8.37
N MET A 236 3.53 15.97 -8.51
CA MET A 236 4.48 16.70 -9.38
C MET A 236 3.97 16.72 -10.82
N ARG A 237 3.60 15.53 -11.33
CA ARG A 237 3.07 15.38 -12.69
C ARG A 237 1.77 16.16 -12.93
N THR A 238 0.88 16.25 -11.94
CA THR A 238 -0.31 17.10 -12.07
C THR A 238 0.02 18.58 -12.22
N GLY A 239 1.10 19.06 -11.58
CA GLY A 239 1.55 20.45 -11.70
C GLY A 239 2.16 20.74 -13.08
N GLU A 240 2.91 19.78 -13.62
CA GLU A 240 3.50 19.85 -14.96
C GLU A 240 2.44 19.79 -16.07
N GLU A 241 1.53 18.82 -16.02
CA GLU A 241 0.49 18.61 -17.03
C GLU A 241 -0.73 19.53 -16.84
N LYS A 242 -0.82 20.25 -15.72
CA LYS A 242 -1.91 21.19 -15.39
C LYS A 242 -3.30 20.55 -15.53
N LEU A 243 -3.48 19.37 -14.95
CA LEU A 243 -4.77 18.66 -14.99
C LEU A 243 -5.93 19.51 -14.43
N ASP A 244 -7.10 19.31 -15.02
CA ASP A 244 -8.39 19.78 -14.52
C ASP A 244 -9.37 18.59 -14.52
N PRO A 245 -9.96 18.20 -13.37
CA PRO A 245 -9.85 18.80 -12.04
C PRO A 245 -8.45 18.79 -11.41
N ARG A 246 -8.26 19.55 -10.33
CA ARG A 246 -6.97 19.65 -9.61
C ARG A 246 -6.97 18.82 -8.33
N ILE A 247 -5.79 18.33 -7.96
CA ILE A 247 -5.55 17.79 -6.61
C ILE A 247 -5.43 18.97 -5.64
N LYS A 248 -6.29 19.01 -4.62
CA LYS A 248 -6.26 20.05 -3.58
C LYS A 248 -5.20 19.79 -2.53
N GLY A 249 -5.11 18.55 -2.06
CA GLY A 249 -4.17 18.17 -1.02
C GLY A 249 -3.50 16.84 -1.29
N VAL A 250 -2.26 16.72 -0.82
CA VAL A 250 -1.51 15.45 -0.87
C VAL A 250 -1.10 15.04 0.55
N ALA A 251 -1.52 13.87 1.00
CA ALA A 251 -1.05 13.29 2.25
C ALA A 251 0.06 12.25 1.98
N ILE A 252 1.26 12.57 2.46
CA ILE A 252 2.49 11.79 2.34
C ILE A 252 2.72 11.09 3.68
N VAL A 253 2.27 9.85 3.80
CA VAL A 253 2.29 9.09 5.07
C VAL A 253 3.47 8.11 5.08
N HIS A 254 4.39 8.24 6.04
CA HIS A 254 5.56 7.36 6.19
C HIS A 254 6.28 7.08 4.85
N PRO A 255 6.73 8.11 4.11
CA PRO A 255 7.09 7.93 2.70
C PRO A 255 8.34 7.08 2.49
N ALA A 256 8.27 6.14 1.53
CA ALA A 256 9.44 5.38 1.07
C ALA A 256 10.32 6.22 0.14
N PHE A 257 10.91 7.28 0.67
CA PHE A 257 11.97 8.07 0.04
C PHE A 257 13.33 7.57 0.51
N TRP A 258 14.32 7.54 -0.37
CA TRP A 258 15.67 7.09 -0.04
C TRP A 258 16.68 7.61 -1.06
N GLY A 259 17.89 7.88 -0.60
CA GLY A 259 19.06 8.07 -1.44
C GLY A 259 20.22 7.25 -0.89
N THR A 260 21.29 7.13 -1.67
CA THR A 260 22.51 6.44 -1.20
C THR A 260 23.00 7.07 0.10
N ASP A 261 23.12 8.40 0.10
CA ASP A 261 23.60 9.17 1.25
C ASP A 261 22.48 9.48 2.25
N PRO A 262 22.79 9.45 3.57
CA PRO A 262 21.87 9.93 4.59
C PRO A 262 21.53 11.41 4.41
N VAL A 263 20.29 11.81 4.73
CA VAL A 263 19.88 13.22 4.64
C VAL A 263 20.65 14.10 5.62
N ASP A 264 20.94 13.57 6.80
CA ASP A 264 21.79 14.18 7.83
C ASP A 264 22.25 13.12 8.84
N GLU A 265 22.95 13.56 9.90
CA GLU A 265 23.47 12.72 10.99
C GLU A 265 22.41 11.96 11.80
N HIS A 266 21.13 12.36 11.72
CA HIS A 266 20.02 11.70 12.41
C HIS A 266 19.30 10.66 11.53
N ASP A 267 19.61 10.61 10.24
CA ASP A 267 19.14 9.55 9.35
C ASP A 267 19.89 8.23 9.64
N VAL A 268 19.48 7.12 9.02
CA VAL A 268 20.09 5.80 9.19
C VAL A 268 21.55 5.85 8.74
N GLN A 269 22.48 5.75 9.71
CA GLN A 269 23.93 5.73 9.46
C GLN A 269 24.49 4.31 9.21
N ASP A 270 23.77 3.28 9.64
CA ASP A 270 24.24 1.89 9.51
C ASP A 270 24.26 1.44 8.05
N VAL A 271 25.47 1.25 7.51
CA VAL A 271 25.72 0.92 6.09
C VAL A 271 25.00 -0.35 5.67
N GLU A 272 24.97 -1.38 6.53
CA GLU A 272 24.33 -2.65 6.21
C GLU A 272 22.81 -2.54 6.13
N THR A 273 22.19 -1.76 7.03
CA THR A 273 20.77 -1.45 6.96
C THR A 273 20.44 -0.67 5.68
N ARG A 274 21.23 0.36 5.34
CA ARG A 274 21.01 1.13 4.10
C ARG A 274 21.15 0.25 2.86
N ARG A 275 22.18 -0.58 2.80
CA ARG A 275 22.40 -1.56 1.72
C ARG A 275 21.24 -2.54 1.61
N GLY A 276 20.71 -3.03 2.73
CA GLY A 276 19.57 -3.95 2.74
C GLY A 276 18.31 -3.35 2.11
N ILE A 277 18.01 -2.08 2.39
CA ILE A 277 16.89 -1.35 1.77
C ILE A 277 17.14 -1.16 0.28
N ALA A 278 18.35 -0.69 -0.09
CA ALA A 278 18.74 -0.49 -1.47
C ALA A 278 18.62 -1.78 -2.30
N GLU A 279 19.03 -2.92 -1.76
CA GLU A 279 18.95 -4.20 -2.47
C GLU A 279 17.52 -4.62 -2.82
N VAL A 280 16.52 -4.34 -1.97
CA VAL A 280 15.11 -4.63 -2.29
C VAL A 280 14.66 -3.78 -3.48
N TRP A 281 15.04 -2.50 -3.51
CA TRP A 281 14.61 -1.59 -4.56
C TRP A 281 15.35 -1.85 -5.87
N GLU A 282 16.67 -1.96 -5.81
CA GLU A 282 17.52 -2.14 -6.98
C GLU A 282 17.41 -3.54 -7.58
N LYS A 283 17.06 -4.58 -6.81
CA LYS A 283 16.97 -5.94 -7.38
C LYS A 283 15.55 -6.40 -7.67
N ILE A 284 14.54 -5.81 -7.04
CA ILE A 284 13.15 -6.26 -7.13
C ILE A 284 12.24 -5.18 -7.69
N ALA A 285 12.15 -4.03 -7.01
CA ALA A 285 11.20 -2.99 -7.37
C ALA A 285 11.55 -2.30 -8.70
N SER A 286 12.83 -1.97 -8.90
CA SER A 286 13.37 -1.25 -10.05
C SER A 286 14.71 -1.82 -10.54
N PRO A 287 14.78 -3.11 -10.93
CA PRO A 287 15.97 -3.75 -11.50
C PRO A 287 16.57 -3.08 -12.73
N ASN A 288 15.83 -2.18 -13.38
CA ASN A 288 16.28 -1.48 -14.58
C ASN A 288 16.77 -0.05 -14.30
N SER A 289 16.79 0.41 -13.04
CA SER A 289 17.31 1.74 -12.73
C SER A 289 18.82 1.80 -12.97
N VAL A 290 19.26 2.86 -13.65
CA VAL A 290 20.68 3.13 -13.90
C VAL A 290 21.36 3.74 -12.68
N ASN A 291 20.61 4.51 -11.88
CA ASN A 291 21.11 5.25 -10.72
C ASN A 291 20.83 4.53 -9.39
N GLY A 292 20.20 3.35 -9.44
CA GLY A 292 19.85 2.57 -8.25
C GLY A 292 18.99 3.38 -7.29
N THR A 293 19.39 3.44 -6.02
CA THR A 293 18.68 4.26 -5.02
C THR A 293 18.80 5.77 -5.20
N ASP A 294 19.73 6.27 -6.03
CA ASP A 294 19.79 7.69 -6.40
C ASP A 294 18.93 8.05 -7.62
N ASP A 295 18.11 7.11 -8.11
CA ASP A 295 17.05 7.41 -9.06
C ASP A 295 16.09 8.47 -8.48
N PRO A 296 15.72 9.53 -9.24
CA PRO A 296 14.77 10.54 -8.78
C PRO A 296 13.42 9.99 -8.32
N LEU A 297 13.02 8.79 -8.77
CA LEU A 297 11.83 8.12 -8.26
C LEU A 297 11.94 7.78 -6.77
N PHE A 298 13.15 7.50 -6.28
CA PHE A 298 13.43 7.14 -4.89
C PHE A 298 14.02 8.32 -4.11
N ASN A 299 15.02 8.98 -4.68
CA ASN A 299 15.78 10.06 -4.04
C ASN A 299 15.11 11.42 -4.21
N VAL A 300 13.91 11.52 -3.66
CA VAL A 300 13.07 12.74 -3.73
C VAL A 300 13.71 13.92 -2.97
N VAL A 301 14.52 13.64 -1.95
CA VAL A 301 15.15 14.67 -1.10
C VAL A 301 16.54 15.10 -1.63
N GLY A 302 17.16 14.28 -2.48
CA GLY A 302 18.50 14.49 -3.04
C GLY A 302 18.70 15.86 -3.67
N SER A 303 19.93 16.37 -3.73
CA SER A 303 20.26 17.77 -4.05
C SER A 303 19.56 18.31 -5.30
N ASP A 304 19.44 17.48 -6.32
CA ASP A 304 19.01 17.89 -7.66
C ASP A 304 17.49 17.91 -7.85
N SER A 305 16.73 17.46 -6.84
CA SER A 305 15.26 17.41 -6.93
C SER A 305 14.64 18.80 -6.79
N ASP A 306 13.80 19.20 -7.75
CA ASP A 306 12.98 20.41 -7.68
C ASP A 306 11.55 20.05 -7.24
N LEU A 307 11.09 20.66 -6.14
CA LEU A 307 9.74 20.46 -5.59
C LEU A 307 8.84 21.68 -5.81
N SER A 308 9.29 22.70 -6.52
CA SER A 308 8.57 23.97 -6.70
C SER A 308 7.31 23.81 -7.56
N GLY A 309 7.31 22.82 -8.47
CA GLY A 309 6.22 22.50 -9.39
C GLY A 309 5.11 21.61 -8.82
N LEU A 310 5.09 21.32 -7.52
CA LEU A 310 4.10 20.42 -6.91
C LEU A 310 2.66 20.92 -7.13
N GLY A 311 1.85 20.12 -7.84
CA GLY A 311 0.51 20.48 -8.33
C GLY A 311 -0.64 20.39 -7.32
N CYS A 312 -0.42 20.82 -6.07
CA CYS A 312 -1.47 20.87 -5.05
C CYS A 312 -1.37 22.14 -4.17
N GLU A 313 -2.37 22.35 -3.31
CA GLU A 313 -2.48 23.54 -2.46
C GLU A 313 -2.01 23.28 -1.02
N LYS A 314 -2.12 22.04 -0.53
CA LYS A 314 -1.68 21.66 0.82
C LYS A 314 -1.05 20.26 0.85
N VAL A 315 -0.07 20.07 1.73
CA VAL A 315 0.60 18.79 1.95
C VAL A 315 0.60 18.46 3.44
N LEU A 316 0.16 17.25 3.78
CA LEU A 316 0.39 16.65 5.09
C LEU A 316 1.54 15.66 4.97
N VAL A 317 2.60 15.86 5.75
CA VAL A 317 3.70 14.89 5.90
C VAL A 317 3.58 14.24 7.26
N ALA A 318 3.27 12.94 7.29
CA ALA A 318 3.19 12.16 8.51
C ALA A 318 4.40 11.23 8.61
N VAL A 319 5.16 11.31 9.70
CA VAL A 319 6.32 10.47 9.96
C VAL A 319 6.21 9.83 11.34
N ALA A 320 6.95 8.74 11.54
CA ALA A 320 7.08 8.08 12.84
C ALA A 320 8.56 8.04 13.24
N ARG A 321 8.87 8.23 14.52
CA ARG A 321 10.26 8.38 14.97
C ARG A 321 11.11 7.11 14.84
N LYS A 322 10.50 5.93 14.93
CA LYS A 322 11.23 4.65 14.79
C LYS A 322 11.25 4.16 13.35
N ASP A 323 10.55 4.84 12.44
CA ASP A 323 10.56 4.54 11.02
C ASP A 323 11.91 4.89 10.41
N VAL A 324 12.54 3.92 9.75
CA VAL A 324 13.79 4.09 9.01
C VAL A 324 13.69 5.14 7.90
N PHE A 325 12.49 5.39 7.37
CA PHE A 325 12.23 6.43 6.37
C PHE A 325 11.78 7.77 6.98
N GLY A 326 11.59 7.82 8.31
CA GLY A 326 11.05 9.00 8.98
C GLY A 326 11.90 10.25 8.75
N ARG A 327 13.25 10.11 8.76
CA ARG A 327 14.13 11.25 8.54
C ARG A 327 14.08 11.77 7.10
N GLN A 328 13.95 10.87 6.11
CA GLN A 328 13.72 11.25 4.71
C GLN A 328 12.39 12.01 4.54
N GLY A 329 11.32 11.59 5.23
CA GLY A 329 10.05 12.32 5.26
C GLY A 329 10.18 13.74 5.84
N LEU A 330 10.92 13.90 6.94
CA LEU A 330 11.22 15.23 7.51
C LEU A 330 12.06 16.09 6.56
N GLY A 331 13.06 15.48 5.91
CA GLY A 331 13.88 16.12 4.88
C GLY A 331 13.04 16.63 3.70
N TYR A 332 12.09 15.82 3.22
CA TYR A 332 11.11 16.20 2.20
C TYR A 332 10.31 17.43 2.61
N ALA A 333 9.72 17.44 3.81
CA ALA A 333 8.95 18.58 4.30
C ALA A 333 9.79 19.86 4.39
N ALA A 334 11.04 19.76 4.88
CA ALA A 334 11.95 20.88 4.96
C ALA A 334 12.36 21.40 3.57
N LYS A 335 12.59 20.49 2.62
CA LYS A 335 12.94 20.84 1.24
C LYS A 335 11.77 21.49 0.51
N LEU A 336 10.54 20.98 0.68
CA LEU A 336 9.33 21.56 0.10
C LEU A 336 9.10 23.00 0.58
N LYS A 337 9.29 23.27 1.88
CA LYS A 337 9.23 24.63 2.44
C LYS A 337 10.27 25.60 1.85
N LYS A 338 11.41 25.07 1.37
CA LYS A 338 12.51 25.86 0.78
C LYS A 338 12.48 25.91 -0.75
N SER A 339 11.67 25.09 -1.42
CA SER A 339 11.64 24.98 -2.88
C SER A 339 11.00 26.18 -3.58
N GLY A 340 10.31 27.04 -2.84
CA GLY A 340 9.52 28.14 -3.40
C GLY A 340 8.08 27.75 -3.75
N TRP A 341 7.69 26.48 -3.55
CA TRP A 341 6.28 26.06 -3.59
C TRP A 341 5.43 26.91 -2.63
N LYS A 342 4.21 27.25 -3.05
CA LYS A 342 3.38 28.28 -2.40
C LYS A 342 2.23 27.73 -1.55
N GLY A 343 2.11 26.41 -1.44
CA GLY A 343 1.09 25.78 -0.62
C GLY A 343 1.50 25.63 0.85
N ASP A 344 0.58 25.06 1.62
CA ASP A 344 0.77 24.83 3.05
C ASP A 344 1.36 23.44 3.33
N VAL A 345 2.37 23.37 4.22
CA VAL A 345 2.95 22.09 4.67
C VAL A 345 2.68 21.90 6.16
N GLU A 346 1.81 20.92 6.48
CA GLU A 346 1.66 20.40 7.84
C GLU A 346 2.56 19.17 8.02
N VAL A 347 3.21 19.08 9.18
CA VAL A 347 4.05 17.92 9.54
C VAL A 347 3.56 17.38 10.88
N ILE A 348 3.33 16.07 10.94
CA ILE A 348 3.09 15.33 12.18
C ILE A 348 4.17 14.27 12.35
N GLU A 349 4.66 14.14 13.58
CA GLU A 349 5.71 13.20 13.95
C GLU A 349 5.28 12.43 15.20
N GLU A 350 5.03 11.14 15.04
CA GLU A 350 4.56 10.29 16.14
C GLU A 350 5.74 9.59 16.83
N GLY A 351 5.85 9.83 18.14
CA GLY A 351 7.12 9.69 18.86
C GLY A 351 7.56 8.26 19.16
N ASP A 352 6.63 7.33 19.31
CA ASP A 352 6.91 5.95 19.74
C ASP A 352 6.50 4.89 18.72
N GLU A 353 6.16 5.34 17.51
CA GLU A 353 5.62 4.49 16.45
C GLU A 353 6.69 4.11 15.42
N ASP A 354 6.40 3.03 14.70
CA ASP A 354 7.20 2.49 13.59
C ASP A 354 6.49 2.72 12.25
N HIS A 355 7.13 2.31 11.15
CA HIS A 355 6.63 2.46 9.79
C HIS A 355 5.19 1.95 9.62
N CYS A 356 4.31 2.78 9.08
CA CYS A 356 2.90 2.44 8.82
C CYS A 356 2.12 1.88 10.03
N PHE A 357 2.44 2.33 11.25
CA PHE A 357 1.75 1.88 12.47
C PHE A 357 0.21 2.03 12.41
N HIS A 358 -0.31 3.04 11.72
CA HIS A 358 -1.75 3.23 11.51
C HIS A 358 -2.45 2.04 10.81
N LEU A 359 -1.69 1.19 10.12
CA LEU A 359 -2.15 -0.05 9.49
C LEU A 359 -1.74 -1.28 10.29
N LEU A 360 -0.49 -1.31 10.76
CA LEU A 360 0.14 -2.50 11.36
C LEU A 360 -0.12 -2.63 12.87
N ASN A 361 -0.44 -1.53 13.53
CA ASN A 361 -0.74 -1.43 14.95
C ASN A 361 -1.91 -0.43 15.16
N PRO A 362 -3.11 -0.72 14.62
CA PRO A 362 -4.25 0.20 14.69
C PRO A 362 -4.76 0.45 16.12
N ASP A 363 -4.38 -0.40 17.08
CA ASP A 363 -4.72 -0.27 18.50
C ASP A 363 -3.71 0.60 19.28
N SER A 364 -2.69 1.18 18.63
CA SER A 364 -1.74 2.07 19.29
C SER A 364 -2.41 3.33 19.83
N GLU A 365 -1.86 3.91 20.90
CA GLU A 365 -2.36 5.17 21.46
C GLU A 365 -2.26 6.35 20.48
N ASN A 366 -1.41 6.25 19.46
CA ASN A 366 -1.22 7.30 18.45
C ASN A 366 -2.05 7.05 17.18
N ALA A 367 -2.54 5.83 16.92
CA ALA A 367 -3.33 5.53 15.72
C ALA A 367 -4.60 6.39 15.62
N PRO A 368 -5.39 6.59 16.71
CA PRO A 368 -6.52 7.53 16.69
C PRO A 368 -6.11 9.00 16.48
N LYS A 369 -4.93 9.42 16.97
CA LYS A 369 -4.43 10.80 16.79
C LYS A 369 -4.07 11.04 15.33
N PHE A 370 -3.36 10.10 14.71
CA PHE A 370 -3.07 10.11 13.29
C PHE A 370 -4.35 10.11 12.46
N LEU A 371 -5.30 9.21 12.74
CA LEU A 371 -6.57 9.14 12.01
C LEU A 371 -7.31 10.48 12.08
N LYS A 372 -7.38 11.10 13.27
CA LYS A 372 -7.99 12.42 13.43
C LYS A 372 -7.30 13.46 12.55
N LYS A 373 -5.98 13.51 12.56
CA LYS A 373 -5.20 14.46 11.73
C LYS A 373 -5.41 14.23 10.23
N PHE A 374 -5.43 12.97 9.80
CA PHE A 374 -5.68 12.59 8.41
C PHE A 374 -7.10 12.99 7.96
N VAL A 375 -8.10 12.79 8.83
CA VAL A 375 -9.49 13.20 8.59
C VAL A 375 -9.63 14.73 8.54
N ASP A 376 -9.00 15.45 9.47
CA ASP A 376 -8.98 16.92 9.49
C ASP A 376 -8.34 17.45 8.19
N PHE A 377 -7.29 16.79 7.68
CA PHE A 377 -6.67 17.15 6.40
C PHE A 377 -7.60 16.93 5.19
N ILE A 378 -8.37 15.83 5.17
CA ILE A 378 -9.32 15.53 4.09
C ILE A 378 -10.47 16.54 4.06
N THR A 379 -10.93 16.98 5.23
CA THR A 379 -12.16 17.78 5.38
C THR A 379 -11.93 19.29 5.43
N SER A 380 -10.67 19.73 5.59
CA SER A 380 -10.28 21.15 5.64
C SER A 380 -10.27 21.87 4.30
#